data_AF-A0A1Z7M9F4-F1
#
_entry.id   AF-A0A1Z7M9F4-F1
#
_cell.length_a   1.000
_cell.length_b   1.000
_cell.length_c   1.000
_cell.angle_alpha   90.00
_cell.angle_beta   90.00
_cell.angle_gamma   90.00
#
_symmetry.space_group_name_H-M   'P 1'
#
loop_
_entity.id
_entity.type
_entity.pdbx_description
1 polymer ?
#
loop_
_entity_poly.entity_id
_entity_poly.type
_entity_poly.pdbx_seq_one_letter_code
_entity_poly.pdbx_strand_id
1 'polypeptide(L)'
;MEKNKEKYDLDSYFVSEAHKLIFALLFTDKKIRMELLGIEEELYLDEEKAKEWHHRIAKIIHPDTCTIEGCEKAIMKLNELYSGMVKADE
;
A
#
# COMPACT_ATOMS: atom_id res chain seq x y z
N MET A 1 -4.64 18.27 -23.12
CA MET A 1 -4.70 19.06 -21.87
C MET A 1 -4.50 18.08 -20.72
N GLU A 2 -3.25 17.79 -20.38
CA GLU A 2 -2.94 17.04 -19.17
C GLU A 2 -3.29 17.92 -17.97
N LYS A 3 -4.29 17.51 -17.20
CA LYS A 3 -4.58 18.15 -15.92
C LYS A 3 -3.37 17.86 -15.03
N ASN A 4 -2.55 18.87 -14.76
CA ASN A 4 -1.64 18.88 -13.62
C ASN A 4 -2.49 18.59 -12.39
N LYS A 5 -2.48 17.33 -11.95
CA LYS A 5 -3.14 16.89 -10.74
C LYS A 5 -2.27 17.47 -9.63
N GLU A 6 -2.74 18.54 -8.98
CA GLU A 6 -2.07 19.06 -7.79
C GLU A 6 -1.85 17.87 -6.86
N LYS A 7 -0.58 17.53 -6.63
CA LYS A 7 -0.20 16.45 -5.73
C LYS A 7 -0.43 17.01 -4.33
N TYR A 8 -1.64 16.80 -3.81
CA TYR A 8 -1.97 17.16 -2.45
C TYR A 8 -0.96 16.48 -1.52
N ASP A 9 -0.35 17.26 -0.64
CA ASP A 9 0.47 16.72 0.44
C ASP A 9 -0.45 16.07 1.46
N LEU A 10 -0.77 14.80 1.19
CA LEU A 10 -1.68 14.01 2.01
C LEU A 10 -1.10 13.70 3.38
N ASP A 11 0.22 13.84 3.57
CA ASP A 11 0.88 13.52 4.83
C ASP A 11 0.41 14.45 5.95
N SER A 12 -0.01 15.68 5.61
CA SER A 12 -0.61 16.62 6.56
C SER A 12 -1.96 16.19 7.13
N TYR A 13 -2.66 15.25 6.47
CA TYR A 13 -3.99 14.76 6.88
C TYR A 13 -3.94 13.50 7.74
N PHE A 14 -2.78 12.87 7.91
CA PHE A 14 -2.64 11.64 8.68
C PHE A 14 -1.73 11.85 9.90
N VAL A 15 -2.10 11.21 11.02
CA VAL A 15 -1.32 11.28 12.26
C VAL A 15 0.03 10.57 12.12
N SER A 16 0.11 9.54 11.27
CA SER A 16 1.35 8.86 10.93
C SER A 16 1.24 8.10 9.61
N GLU A 17 2.38 7.69 9.08
CA GLU A 17 2.45 6.84 7.87
C GLU A 17 1.66 5.55 8.04
N ALA A 18 1.68 4.94 9.23
CA ALA A 18 0.89 3.74 9.50
C ALA A 18 -0.62 3.96 9.33
N HIS A 19 -1.15 5.11 9.78
CA HIS A 19 -2.56 5.47 9.58
C HIS A 19 -2.89 5.62 8.10
N LYS A 20 -2.00 6.26 7.33
CA LYS A 20 -2.16 6.44 5.89
C LYS A 20 -2.16 5.10 5.14
N LEU A 21 -1.25 4.21 5.46
CA LEU A 21 -1.15 2.88 4.84
C LEU A 21 -2.38 2.01 5.16
N ILE A 22 -2.83 1.98 6.41
CA ILE A 22 -4.04 1.27 6.82
C ILE A 22 -5.26 1.85 6.10
N PHE A 23 -5.36 3.18 6.05
CA PHE A 23 -6.43 3.86 5.33
C PHE A 23 -6.47 3.47 3.85
N ALA A 24 -5.31 3.54 3.18
CA ALA A 24 -5.17 3.18 1.77
C ALA A 24 -5.55 1.71 1.52
N LEU A 25 -5.12 0.78 2.37
CA LEU A 25 -5.40 -0.64 2.22
C LEU A 25 -6.89 -0.97 2.39
N LEU A 26 -7.56 -0.37 3.38
CA LEU A 26 -8.90 -0.79 3.80
C LEU A 26 -10.04 0.02 3.21
N PHE A 27 -9.85 1.32 2.94
CA PHE A 27 -10.95 2.25 2.67
C PHE A 27 -10.90 2.88 1.28
N THR A 28 -9.89 2.58 0.46
CA THR A 28 -9.76 3.17 -0.87
C THR A 28 -10.01 2.17 -2.00
N ASP A 29 -10.48 2.70 -3.13
CA ASP A 29 -10.68 1.94 -4.35
C ASP A 29 -9.35 1.59 -5.04
N LYS A 30 -9.40 0.80 -6.12
CA LYS A 30 -8.18 0.30 -6.78
C LYS A 30 -7.25 1.43 -7.21
N LYS A 31 -7.77 2.50 -7.82
CA LYS A 31 -6.94 3.56 -8.42
C LYS A 31 -6.28 4.41 -7.32
N ILE A 32 -7.07 4.83 -6.32
CA ILE A 32 -6.56 5.63 -5.21
C ILE A 32 -5.57 4.80 -4.38
N ARG A 33 -5.86 3.52 -4.13
CA ARG A 33 -4.97 2.63 -3.38
C ARG A 33 -3.60 2.50 -4.05
N MET A 34 -3.56 2.29 -5.37
CA MET A 34 -2.29 2.17 -6.08
C MET A 34 -1.46 3.45 -5.98
N GLU A 35 -2.10 4.62 -6.12
CA GLU A 35 -1.45 5.92 -5.99
C GLU A 35 -0.89 6.15 -4.57
N LEU A 36 -1.67 5.81 -3.53
CA LEU A 36 -1.25 6.00 -2.14
C LEU A 36 -0.18 5.00 -1.67
N LEU A 37 -0.23 3.76 -2.16
CA LEU A 37 0.74 2.72 -1.79
C LEU A 37 2.00 2.71 -2.67
N GLY A 38 2.06 3.58 -3.69
CA GLY A 38 3.15 3.60 -4.67
C GLY A 38 3.24 2.30 -5.45
N ILE A 39 2.10 1.73 -5.84
CA ILE A 39 2.05 0.53 -6.68
C ILE A 39 2.21 0.96 -8.13
N GLU A 40 3.35 0.65 -8.72
CA GLU A 40 3.69 0.90 -10.11
C GLU A 40 3.76 -0.41 -10.90
N GLU A 41 3.74 -0.32 -12.23
CA GLU A 41 3.80 -1.48 -13.13
C GLU A 41 5.04 -2.35 -12.86
N GLU A 42 6.15 -1.73 -12.47
CA GLU A 42 7.39 -2.42 -12.14
C GLU A 42 7.25 -3.45 -11.01
N LEU A 43 6.34 -3.24 -10.05
CA LEU A 43 6.07 -4.24 -9.00
C LEU A 43 5.40 -5.51 -9.53
N TYR A 44 4.83 -5.48 -10.74
CA TYR A 44 4.28 -6.66 -11.39
C TYR A 44 5.29 -7.36 -12.31
N LEU A 45 6.43 -6.73 -12.60
CA LEU A 45 7.46 -7.25 -13.50
C LEU A 45 8.70 -7.76 -12.75
N ASP A 46 8.90 -7.32 -11.51
CA ASP A 46 10.07 -7.64 -10.68
C ASP A 46 9.61 -8.12 -9.29
N GLU A 47 9.74 -9.43 -9.08
CA GLU A 47 9.36 -10.08 -7.81
C GLU A 47 10.14 -9.55 -6.61
N GLU A 48 11.43 -9.24 -6.78
CA GLU A 48 12.24 -8.71 -5.67
C GLU A 48 11.76 -7.31 -5.28
N LYS A 49 11.41 -6.46 -6.25
CA LYS A 49 10.80 -5.15 -5.96
C LYS A 49 9.43 -5.27 -5.30
N ALA A 50 8.61 -6.22 -5.74
CA ALA A 50 7.32 -6.51 -5.11
C ALA A 50 7.49 -6.92 -3.64
N LYS A 51 8.50 -7.75 -3.37
CA LYS A 51 8.83 -8.25 -2.03
C LYS A 51 9.38 -7.17 -1.12
N GLU A 52 10.27 -6.30 -1.63
CA GLU A 52 10.75 -5.13 -0.90
C GLU A 52 9.62 -4.16 -0.55
N TRP A 53 8.73 -3.89 -1.52
CA TRP A 53 7.54 -3.06 -1.32
C TRP A 53 6.64 -3.64 -0.21
N HIS A 54 6.34 -4.94 -0.29
CA HIS A 54 5.54 -5.65 0.71
C HIS A 54 6.18 -5.58 2.09
N HIS A 55 7.45 -5.94 2.21
CA HIS A 55 8.16 -5.98 3.48
C HIS A 55 8.23 -4.60 4.15
N ARG A 56 8.47 -3.55 3.36
CA ARG A 56 8.51 -2.16 3.84
C ARG A 56 7.18 -1.76 4.48
N ILE A 57 6.06 -2.01 3.80
CA ILE A 57 4.72 -1.68 4.33
C ILE A 57 4.43 -2.56 5.55
N ALA A 58 4.65 -3.87 5.45
CA ALA A 58 4.40 -4.81 6.54
C ALA A 58 5.12 -4.41 7.82
N LYS A 59 6.39 -3.98 7.75
CA LYS A 59 7.16 -3.52 8.91
C LYS A 59 6.53 -2.32 9.64
N ILE A 60 5.83 -1.45 8.91
CA ILE A 60 5.20 -0.24 9.47
C ILE A 60 3.86 -0.58 10.14
N ILE A 61 3.09 -1.50 9.54
CA ILE A 61 1.73 -1.82 9.98
C ILE A 61 1.60 -3.22 10.62
N HIS A 62 2.70 -3.88 10.98
CA HIS A 62 2.67 -5.22 11.57
C HIS A 62 1.97 -5.18 12.94
N PRO A 63 1.01 -6.07 13.24
CA PRO A 63 0.28 -6.06 14.51
C PRO A 63 1.17 -6.09 15.77
N ASP A 64 2.33 -6.74 15.70
CA ASP A 64 3.29 -6.78 16.81
C ASP A 64 3.88 -5.40 17.16
N THR A 65 3.92 -4.47 16.21
CA THR A 65 4.50 -3.13 16.37
C THR A 65 3.48 -1.99 16.18
N CYS A 66 2.35 -2.27 15.55
CA CYS A 66 1.26 -1.35 15.19
C CYS A 66 0.02 -1.67 16.02
N THR A 67 -0.38 -0.74 16.90
CA THR A 67 -1.60 -0.89 17.73
C THR A 67 -2.82 -0.17 17.15
N ILE A 68 -2.74 0.26 15.89
CA ILE A 68 -3.85 0.96 15.22
C ILE A 68 -4.96 -0.06 14.94
N GLU A 69 -6.22 0.36 15.07
CA GLU A 69 -7.33 -0.52 14.74
C GLU A 69 -7.27 -0.93 13.25
N GLY A 70 -7.34 -2.24 13.01
CA GLY A 70 -7.34 -2.79 11.66
C GLY A 70 -5.96 -3.13 11.08
N CYS A 71 -4.85 -3.05 11.83
CA CYS A 71 -3.53 -3.50 11.34
C CYS A 71 -3.59 -4.96 10.81
N GLU A 72 -4.31 -5.86 11.50
CA GLU A 72 -4.49 -7.26 11.04
C GLU A 72 -5.17 -7.35 9.66
N LYS A 73 -6.31 -6.66 9.50
CA LYS A 73 -7.05 -6.62 8.22
C LYS A 73 -6.20 -5.98 7.11
N ALA A 74 -5.45 -4.94 7.46
CA ALA A 74 -4.57 -4.25 6.52
C ALA A 74 -3.44 -5.17 6.04
N ILE A 75 -2.80 -5.94 6.93
CA ILE A 75 -1.80 -6.95 6.56
C ILE A 75 -2.41 -8.03 5.66
N MET A 76 -3.60 -8.53 5.98
CA MET A 76 -4.27 -9.50 5.11
C MET A 76 -4.49 -8.94 3.71
N LYS A 77 -4.91 -7.67 3.60
CA LYS A 77 -5.11 -7.01 2.31
C LYS A 77 -3.80 -6.78 1.56
N LEU A 78 -2.73 -6.43 2.28
CA LEU A 78 -1.39 -6.29 1.72
C LEU A 78 -0.89 -7.61 1.12
N ASN A 79 -1.08 -8.73 1.83
CA ASN A 79 -0.72 -10.07 1.35
C ASN A 79 -1.51 -10.46 0.11
N GLU A 80 -2.81 -10.12 0.05
CA GLU A 80 -3.65 -10.36 -1.14
C GLU A 80 -3.11 -9.59 -2.35
N LEU A 81 -2.77 -8.31 -2.18
CA LEU A 81 -2.20 -7.49 -3.27
C LEU A 81 -0.85 -8.03 -3.75
N TYR A 82 0.04 -8.38 -2.82
CA TYR A 82 1.34 -8.98 -3.15
C TYR A 82 1.18 -10.32 -3.88
N SER A 83 0.27 -11.19 -3.42
CA SER A 83 0.00 -12.44 -4.12
C SER A 83 -0.53 -12.21 -5.52
N GLY A 84 -1.30 -11.15 -5.76
CA GLY A 84 -1.75 -10.78 -7.10
C GLY A 84 -0.64 -10.19 -8.00
N MET A 85 0.46 -9.72 -7.43
CA MET A 85 1.65 -9.29 -8.18
C MET A 85 2.48 -10.49 -8.62
N VAL A 86 2.76 -11.41 -7.70
CA VAL A 86 3.65 -12.57 -7.95
C VAL A 86 2.96 -13.71 -8.73
N LYS A 87 1.62 -13.82 -8.66
CA LYS A 87 0.86 -14.85 -9.41
C LYS A 87 0.56 -14.49 -10.87
N ALA A 88 1.04 -13.35 -11.38
CA ALA A 88 0.75 -12.92 -12.75
C ALA A 88 1.43 -13.79 -13.85
N ASP A 89 2.29 -14.74 -13.46
CA ASP A 89 3.07 -15.61 -14.35
C ASP A 89 2.54 -17.05 -14.51
N GLU A 90 1.34 -17.39 -14.02
CA GLU A 90 0.67 -18.69 -14.29
C GLU A 90 -0.42 -18.64 -15.38
#